data_AF-M2U718-F1
#
_entry.id   AF-M2U718-F1
#
_cell.length_a   1.000
_cell.length_b   1.000
_cell.length_c   1.000
_cell.angle_alpha   90.00
_cell.angle_beta   90.00
_cell.angle_gamma   90.00
#
_symmetry.space_group_name_H-M   'P 1'
#
loop_
_entity.id
_entity.type
_entity.pdbx_description
1 polymer ?
#
loop_
_entity_poly.entity_id
_entity_poly.type
_entity_poly.pdbx_seq_one_letter_code
_entity_poly.pdbx_strand_id
1 'polypeptide(L)'
;MATEHIKSYYKPSPEELRAFVNVLLDKDMPMYVQDSGIQNSLLLEQHEDEEVAPMFYFSEHRYLGNTIQLPGHDSAGDHVAANNPFTLQNGLVVTYGDINALSGDYFGLMTPISRGTTLKDRKDRFQQSFDLLNVGEVGKRRAEAVIAKLKVLMAAVDDAIEHDQKAVHKAYQDHPLDIDALKQVTVAYKAGADFDTLALHNIDHFGSEARLTYNAGHALALEVAAQGDLQKAYSINAFADHFLQDSFAAGHVRVPRNALYSLDVKVDFSISFLKAIASNLWQVMHDEDGNLGLHVQNLAGEKWKIYGDTRLFDPVNSNNLRICTEAIKVSVQEVYNAYKLRKVIDESQFGAWRLAPILELVSSHPENHLPLLFVKSDGKIYKRNGNPGEGVLLDTMWDYVGFLLENINMLEKQIQLQFQKIIGNNLGSLVGNLSSGQIAH
;
A
#
# COMPACT_ATOMS: atom_id res chain seq x y z
N MET A 1 -44.83 12.29 -12.64
CA MET A 1 -44.43 13.62 -13.17
C MET A 1 -43.55 14.25 -12.09
N ALA A 2 -42.25 13.98 -11.95
CA ALA A 2 -41.13 14.03 -12.90
C ALA A 2 -40.95 15.43 -13.52
N THR A 3 -40.11 16.26 -12.89
CA THR A 3 -39.06 17.15 -13.47
C THR A 3 -38.39 17.93 -12.32
N GLU A 4 -37.11 17.63 -12.04
CA GLU A 4 -35.93 18.45 -12.40
C GLU A 4 -35.62 19.59 -11.41
N HIS A 5 -34.74 19.29 -10.45
CA HIS A 5 -33.79 20.28 -9.94
C HIS A 5 -32.38 19.72 -10.15
N ILE A 6 -31.86 19.93 -11.37
CA ILE A 6 -30.44 19.79 -11.66
C ILE A 6 -29.76 20.99 -10.97
N LYS A 7 -29.04 20.74 -9.87
CA LYS A 7 -28.05 21.71 -9.36
C LYS A 7 -26.97 21.83 -10.44
N SER A 8 -26.82 23.02 -11.00
CA SER A 8 -25.79 23.33 -11.98
C SER A 8 -24.41 23.10 -11.35
N TYR A 9 -23.70 22.10 -11.83
CA TYR A 9 -22.29 21.87 -11.51
C TYR A 9 -21.47 23.06 -12.01
N TYR A 10 -20.59 23.58 -11.17
CA TYR A 10 -19.60 24.57 -11.58
C TYR A 10 -18.62 23.91 -12.56
N LYS A 11 -18.58 24.42 -13.79
CA LYS A 11 -17.58 24.10 -14.80
C LYS A 11 -16.64 25.30 -14.85
N PRO A 12 -15.35 25.15 -14.50
CA PRO A 12 -14.43 26.27 -14.57
C PRO A 12 -14.29 26.75 -16.02
N SER A 13 -14.20 28.05 -16.18
CA SER A 13 -13.97 28.69 -17.47
C SER A 13 -12.57 28.34 -17.99
N PRO A 14 -12.34 28.43 -19.32
CA PRO A 14 -11.00 28.31 -19.89
C PRO A 14 -9.97 29.27 -19.27
N GLU A 15 -10.42 30.39 -18.70
CA GLU A 15 -9.58 31.38 -18.02
C GLU A 15 -9.19 30.94 -16.60
N GLU A 16 -10.10 30.28 -15.88
CA GLU A 16 -9.82 29.64 -14.59
C GLU A 16 -8.86 28.46 -14.75
N LEU A 17 -9.03 27.66 -15.81
CA LEU A 17 -8.08 26.62 -16.22
C LEU A 17 -6.72 27.17 -16.65
N ARG A 18 -6.65 28.36 -17.26
CA ARG A 18 -5.38 29.03 -17.58
C ARG A 18 -4.70 29.64 -16.36
N ALA A 19 -5.45 30.28 -15.46
CA ALA A 19 -4.93 30.80 -14.20
C ALA A 19 -4.36 29.67 -13.33
N PHE A 20 -5.07 28.54 -13.30
CA PHE A 20 -4.65 27.28 -12.69
C PHE A 20 -3.34 26.72 -13.26
N VAL A 21 -3.17 26.75 -14.57
CA VAL A 21 -1.94 26.32 -15.24
C VAL A 21 -0.78 27.27 -14.96
N ASN A 22 -1.04 28.58 -14.90
CA ASN A 22 -0.01 29.57 -14.62
C ASN A 22 0.52 29.46 -13.18
N VAL A 23 -0.34 29.09 -12.21
CA VAL A 23 0.06 28.80 -10.82
C VAL A 23 1.00 27.59 -10.72
N LEU A 24 0.86 26.59 -11.61
CA LEU A 24 1.67 25.37 -11.61
C LEU A 24 3.00 25.50 -12.39
N LEU A 25 3.09 26.47 -13.30
CA LEU A 25 4.28 26.71 -14.14
C LEU A 25 5.19 27.80 -13.58
N ASP A 26 4.75 28.55 -12.57
CA ASP A 26 5.58 29.57 -11.93
C ASP A 26 6.59 28.91 -11.00
N LYS A 27 7.88 29.03 -11.34
CA LYS A 27 8.98 28.41 -10.59
C LYS A 27 9.31 29.16 -9.29
N ASP A 28 8.70 30.32 -9.05
CA ASP A 28 9.08 31.26 -7.99
C ASP A 28 7.88 31.82 -7.20
N MET A 29 6.89 31.02 -6.79
CA MET A 29 5.79 31.54 -5.97
C MET A 29 6.10 31.55 -4.44
N PRO A 30 5.93 32.69 -3.73
CA PRO A 30 5.97 32.74 -2.28
C PRO A 30 4.70 32.16 -1.68
N MET A 31 4.86 31.27 -0.69
CA MET A 31 3.79 30.64 0.07
C MET A 31 2.81 31.65 0.68
N TYR A 32 1.51 31.52 0.37
CA TYR A 32 0.45 32.06 1.22
C TYR A 32 0.03 30.99 2.23
N VAL A 33 0.65 31.02 3.41
CA VAL A 33 0.07 30.41 4.61
C VAL A 33 -1.07 31.32 5.03
N GLN A 34 -2.31 30.89 4.80
CA GLN A 34 -3.44 31.49 5.50
C GLN A 34 -3.38 31.00 6.95
N ASP A 35 -3.02 31.94 7.82
CA ASP A 35 -2.97 31.84 9.28
C ASP A 35 -4.36 31.46 9.82
N SER A 36 -4.67 30.16 9.86
CA SER A 36 -5.76 29.62 10.69
C SER A 36 -5.23 29.52 12.11
N GLY A 37 -5.39 30.62 12.85
CA GLY A 37 -4.90 30.78 14.22
C GLY A 37 -5.25 29.61 15.14
N ILE A 38 -4.33 28.66 15.25
CA ILE A 38 -4.14 27.76 16.38
C ILE A 38 -2.62 27.69 16.57
N GLN A 39 -2.14 28.40 17.60
CA GLN A 39 -0.75 28.30 18.04
C GLN A 39 -0.46 26.87 18.50
N ASN A 40 0.20 26.08 17.65
CA ASN A 40 1.05 24.98 18.09
C ASN A 40 2.49 25.37 17.78
N SER A 41 3.13 26.02 18.76
CA SER A 41 4.57 26.21 18.78
C SER A 41 5.25 24.86 19.04
N LEU A 42 5.54 24.14 17.97
CA LEU A 42 6.60 23.13 17.93
C LEU A 42 7.38 23.39 16.65
N LEU A 43 8.64 23.78 16.84
CA LEU A 43 9.63 24.04 15.81
C LEU A 43 9.64 22.87 14.82
N LEU A 44 9.11 23.10 13.62
CA LEU A 44 9.45 22.31 12.44
C LEU A 44 10.91 22.64 12.13
N GLU A 45 11.84 21.86 12.67
CA GLU A 45 13.15 21.74 12.07
C GLU A 45 12.95 21.20 10.66
N GLN A 46 13.22 22.06 9.67
CA GLN A 46 13.25 21.70 8.27
C GLN A 46 14.40 20.71 8.06
N HIS A 47 14.08 19.42 8.07
CA HIS A 47 14.89 18.42 7.40
C HIS A 47 14.39 18.32 5.96
N GLU A 48 15.23 18.78 5.02
CA GLU A 48 15.10 18.46 3.59
C GLU A 48 15.39 16.96 3.42
N ASP A 49 14.43 16.11 3.78
CA ASP A 49 14.50 14.69 3.45
C ASP A 49 13.83 14.50 2.09
N GLU A 50 14.64 14.26 1.05
CA GLU A 50 14.12 13.89 -0.28
C GLU A 50 13.33 12.58 -0.17
N GLU A 51 12.03 12.69 -0.47
CA GLU A 51 11.00 11.66 -0.27
C GLU A 51 11.23 10.41 -1.13
N VAL A 52 11.14 9.26 -0.47
CA VAL A 52 11.17 7.93 -1.08
C VAL A 52 9.75 7.35 -1.09
N ALA A 53 9.34 6.84 -2.25
CA ALA A 53 7.97 6.43 -2.61
C ALA A 53 7.35 5.34 -1.71
N PRO A 54 6.01 5.28 -1.56
CA PRO A 54 5.31 4.32 -0.68
C PRO A 54 4.96 2.99 -1.35
N MET A 55 5.67 1.95 -0.94
CA MET A 55 5.25 0.56 -0.86
C MET A 55 6.06 -0.02 0.29
N PHE A 56 5.51 -0.89 1.14
CA PHE A 56 6.33 -1.57 2.15
C PHE A 56 7.47 -2.24 1.38
N TYR A 57 8.70 -1.73 1.55
CA TYR A 57 9.72 -2.00 0.56
C TYR A 57 10.00 -3.50 0.57
N PHE A 58 10.20 -4.06 -0.61
CA PHE A 58 10.52 -5.48 -0.81
C PHE A 58 11.47 -6.02 0.28
N SER A 59 12.49 -5.23 0.65
CA SER A 59 13.47 -5.59 1.68
C SER A 59 12.92 -5.70 3.10
N GLU A 60 11.96 -4.87 3.52
CA GLU A 60 11.34 -4.95 4.86
C GLU A 60 10.45 -6.19 5.00
N HIS A 61 9.58 -6.46 4.02
CA HIS A 61 8.79 -7.70 3.96
C HIS A 61 9.69 -8.93 3.95
N ARG A 62 10.75 -8.89 3.13
CA ARG A 62 11.73 -9.96 3.02
C ARG A 62 12.45 -10.19 4.33
N TYR A 63 12.92 -9.13 4.99
CA TYR A 63 13.61 -9.23 6.26
C TYR A 63 12.71 -9.87 7.34
N LEU A 64 11.48 -9.36 7.50
CA LEU A 64 10.52 -9.88 8.47
C LEU A 64 10.22 -11.36 8.24
N GLY A 65 10.07 -11.79 6.98
CA GLY A 65 9.86 -13.19 6.63
C GLY A 65 11.11 -14.07 6.75
N ASN A 66 12.31 -13.53 6.55
CA ASN A 66 13.55 -14.31 6.61
C ASN A 66 14.09 -14.52 8.03
N THR A 67 13.66 -13.68 8.98
CA THR A 67 14.15 -13.70 10.36
C THR A 67 13.38 -14.66 11.28
N ILE A 68 12.25 -15.20 10.82
CA ILE A 68 11.46 -16.16 11.58
C ILE A 68 12.02 -17.59 11.50
N GLN A 69 11.58 -18.43 12.44
CA GLN A 69 11.86 -19.86 12.46
C GLN A 69 10.70 -20.61 11.78
N LEU A 70 11.01 -21.66 11.02
CA LEU A 70 10.06 -22.55 10.34
C LEU A 70 10.14 -23.96 10.94
N PRO A 71 9.43 -24.22 12.07
CA PRO A 71 9.50 -25.51 12.74
C PRO A 71 9.18 -26.68 11.80
N GLY A 72 10.04 -27.70 11.81
CA GLY A 72 9.83 -28.93 11.02
C GLY A 72 10.01 -28.76 9.50
N HIS A 73 10.52 -27.63 9.04
CA HIS A 73 10.84 -27.42 7.62
C HIS A 73 12.17 -28.05 7.20
N ASP A 74 13.12 -28.25 8.12
CA ASP A 74 14.45 -28.80 7.84
C ASP A 74 14.72 -30.14 8.56
N SER A 75 15.84 -30.78 8.22
CA SER A 75 16.35 -32.01 8.84
C SER A 75 17.66 -31.79 9.62
N ALA A 76 18.22 -30.58 9.60
CA ALA A 76 19.59 -30.26 10.04
C ALA A 76 19.65 -29.38 11.30
N GLY A 77 18.51 -28.93 11.83
CA GLY A 77 18.40 -28.19 13.08
C GLY A 77 18.53 -26.66 12.96
N ASP A 78 18.66 -26.12 11.74
CA ASP A 78 18.56 -24.68 11.49
C ASP A 78 17.20 -24.39 10.86
N HIS A 79 16.29 -23.81 11.62
CA HIS A 79 14.94 -23.52 11.15
C HIS A 79 14.79 -22.07 10.65
N VAL A 80 15.87 -21.28 10.56
CA VAL A 80 15.78 -19.88 10.10
C VAL A 80 15.28 -19.86 8.65
N ALA A 81 14.21 -19.09 8.38
CA ALA A 81 13.57 -19.06 7.07
C ALA A 81 14.51 -18.61 5.94
N ALA A 82 15.45 -17.71 6.22
CA ALA A 82 16.49 -17.30 5.27
C ALA A 82 17.35 -18.46 4.73
N ASN A 83 17.59 -19.47 5.57
CA ASN A 83 18.48 -20.59 5.28
C ASN A 83 17.74 -21.81 4.71
N ASN A 84 16.42 -21.76 4.68
CA ASN A 84 15.57 -22.87 4.26
C ASN A 84 14.62 -22.42 3.14
N PRO A 85 15.10 -22.34 1.90
CA PRO A 85 14.27 -21.95 0.77
C PRO A 85 13.29 -23.06 0.37
N PHE A 86 12.13 -22.64 -0.14
CA PHE A 86 11.14 -23.50 -0.76
C PHE A 86 11.47 -23.70 -2.24
N THR A 87 11.15 -24.88 -2.78
CA THR A 87 11.01 -25.07 -4.22
C THR A 87 9.53 -25.07 -4.56
N LEU A 88 9.06 -24.03 -5.25
CA LEU A 88 7.67 -23.93 -5.70
C LEU A 88 7.39 -24.93 -6.85
N GLN A 89 6.12 -25.11 -7.21
CA GLN A 89 5.73 -26.13 -8.21
C GLN A 89 6.32 -25.88 -9.61
N ASN A 90 6.60 -24.63 -9.96
CA ASN A 90 7.30 -24.26 -11.19
C ASN A 90 8.83 -24.35 -11.09
N GLY A 91 9.37 -24.83 -9.97
CA GLY A 91 10.82 -24.95 -9.73
C GLY A 91 11.51 -23.63 -9.39
N LEU A 92 10.76 -22.58 -9.08
CA LEU A 92 11.32 -21.35 -8.48
C LEU A 92 11.81 -21.67 -7.05
N VAL A 93 13.02 -21.24 -6.73
CA VAL A 93 13.61 -21.39 -5.38
C VAL A 93 13.60 -20.04 -4.69
N VAL A 94 12.85 -19.93 -3.60
CA VAL A 94 12.60 -18.67 -2.87
C VAL A 94 12.50 -18.93 -1.37
N THR A 95 12.93 -17.98 -0.54
CA THR A 95 12.72 -18.05 0.91
C THR A 95 11.30 -17.62 1.31
N TYR A 96 10.96 -17.75 2.59
CA TYR A 96 9.70 -17.21 3.13
C TYR A 96 9.62 -15.69 2.92
N GLY A 97 10.70 -14.98 3.22
CA GLY A 97 10.80 -13.54 2.99
C GLY A 97 10.68 -13.14 1.52
N ASP A 98 11.27 -13.90 0.59
CA ASP A 98 11.11 -13.61 -0.84
C ASP A 98 9.63 -13.73 -1.27
N ILE A 99 8.89 -14.73 -0.74
CA ILE A 99 7.45 -14.86 -1.01
C ILE A 99 6.66 -13.70 -0.40
N ASN A 100 6.94 -13.30 0.85
CA ASN A 100 6.32 -12.13 1.47
C ASN A 100 6.47 -10.89 0.59
N ALA A 101 7.68 -10.65 0.10
CA ALA A 101 8.03 -9.45 -0.64
C ALA A 101 7.53 -9.44 -2.10
N LEU A 102 7.16 -10.60 -2.65
CA LEU A 102 6.56 -10.72 -3.99
C LEU A 102 5.03 -10.65 -3.97
N SER A 103 4.40 -11.05 -2.87
CA SER A 103 2.95 -11.05 -2.68
C SER A 103 2.37 -9.64 -2.79
N GLY A 104 1.17 -9.50 -3.36
CA GLY A 104 0.43 -8.23 -3.42
C GLY A 104 1.00 -7.21 -4.41
N ASP A 105 2.25 -6.82 -4.24
CA ASP A 105 2.94 -5.77 -4.99
C ASP A 105 3.34 -6.22 -6.40
N TYR A 106 3.80 -7.46 -6.53
CA TYR A 106 4.29 -8.01 -7.79
C TYR A 106 3.48 -9.18 -8.30
N PHE A 107 2.67 -9.82 -7.46
CA PHE A 107 1.79 -10.92 -7.84
C PHE A 107 0.40 -10.72 -7.24
N GLY A 108 -0.56 -10.46 -8.11
CA GLY A 108 -1.94 -10.22 -7.70
C GLY A 108 -2.93 -10.33 -8.86
N LEU A 109 -4.20 -10.50 -8.49
CA LEU A 109 -5.32 -10.48 -9.42
C LEU A 109 -5.81 -9.05 -9.66
N MET A 110 -6.44 -8.80 -10.81
CA MET A 110 -7.14 -7.52 -11.04
C MET A 110 -8.36 -7.34 -10.14
N THR A 111 -8.97 -8.44 -9.70
CA THR A 111 -10.09 -8.39 -8.76
C THR A 111 -9.57 -8.67 -7.36
N PRO A 112 -9.75 -7.74 -6.41
CA PRO A 112 -9.24 -7.92 -5.06
C PRO A 112 -9.77 -9.18 -4.38
N ILE A 113 -8.93 -9.81 -3.56
CA ILE A 113 -9.24 -10.99 -2.75
C ILE A 113 -10.30 -10.64 -1.71
N SER A 114 -10.16 -9.50 -1.03
CA SER A 114 -11.08 -9.00 0.00
C SER A 114 -12.53 -8.81 -0.47
N ARG A 115 -12.75 -8.64 -1.79
CA ARG A 115 -14.10 -8.52 -2.38
C ARG A 115 -14.89 -9.82 -2.44
N GLY A 116 -14.27 -10.94 -2.11
CA GLY A 116 -14.99 -12.21 -2.01
C GLY A 116 -16.04 -12.15 -0.90
N THR A 117 -17.30 -12.47 -1.24
CA THR A 117 -18.45 -12.31 -0.33
C THR A 117 -18.47 -13.34 0.80
N THR A 118 -17.77 -14.46 0.62
CA THR A 118 -17.64 -15.54 1.59
C THR A 118 -16.17 -15.87 1.82
N LEU A 119 -15.83 -16.48 2.96
CA LEU A 119 -14.47 -16.98 3.20
C LEU A 119 -14.01 -17.92 2.08
N LYS A 120 -14.89 -18.79 1.58
CA LYS A 120 -14.55 -19.71 0.49
C LYS A 120 -14.15 -18.98 -0.79
N ASP A 121 -14.93 -17.98 -1.19
CA ASP A 121 -14.63 -17.13 -2.36
C ASP A 121 -13.31 -16.38 -2.18
N ARG A 122 -13.06 -15.81 -0.99
CA ARG A 122 -11.78 -15.16 -0.69
C ARG A 122 -10.60 -16.14 -0.74
N LYS A 123 -10.73 -17.35 -0.19
CA LYS A 123 -9.70 -18.40 -0.29
C LYS A 123 -9.43 -18.81 -1.73
N ASP A 124 -10.47 -18.91 -2.56
CA ASP A 124 -10.32 -19.27 -3.98
C ASP A 124 -9.59 -18.19 -4.78
N ARG A 125 -9.86 -16.92 -4.48
CA ARG A 125 -9.12 -15.78 -5.04
C ARG A 125 -7.68 -15.73 -4.55
N PHE A 126 -7.48 -15.96 -3.26
CA PHE A 126 -6.15 -16.01 -2.67
C PHE A 126 -5.31 -17.12 -3.32
N GLN A 127 -5.85 -18.34 -3.45
CA GLN A 127 -5.18 -19.45 -4.12
C GLN A 127 -4.83 -19.11 -5.56
N GLN A 128 -5.77 -18.51 -6.32
CA GLN A 128 -5.49 -18.04 -7.69
C GLN A 128 -4.36 -17.02 -7.75
N SER A 129 -4.30 -16.10 -6.78
CA SER A 129 -3.22 -15.10 -6.68
C SER A 129 -1.87 -15.76 -6.39
N PHE A 130 -1.81 -16.66 -5.39
CA PHE A 130 -0.61 -17.41 -5.06
C PHE A 130 -0.13 -18.29 -6.22
N ASP A 131 -1.05 -18.89 -6.97
CA ASP A 131 -0.72 -19.72 -8.14
C ASP A 131 -0.02 -18.92 -9.24
N LEU A 132 -0.24 -17.60 -9.35
CA LEU A 132 0.53 -16.77 -10.29
C LEU A 132 2.04 -16.82 -10.02
N LEU A 133 2.45 -16.96 -8.76
CA LEU A 133 3.84 -17.11 -8.33
C LEU A 133 4.27 -18.58 -8.35
N ASN A 134 3.43 -19.47 -7.83
CA ASN A 134 3.76 -20.86 -7.53
C ASN A 134 3.76 -21.78 -8.77
N VAL A 135 2.93 -21.51 -9.77
CA VAL A 135 2.78 -22.38 -10.95
C VAL A 135 3.17 -21.68 -12.25
N GLY A 136 3.52 -22.48 -13.26
CA GLY A 136 3.83 -21.99 -14.60
C GLY A 136 5.17 -21.27 -14.75
N GLU A 137 5.72 -21.32 -15.96
CA GLU A 137 7.02 -20.74 -16.31
C GLU A 137 6.99 -19.20 -16.32
N VAL A 138 5.86 -18.58 -16.66
CA VAL A 138 5.75 -17.11 -16.72
C VAL A 138 5.86 -16.49 -15.32
N GLY A 139 5.23 -17.12 -14.31
CA GLY A 139 5.32 -16.69 -12.92
C GLY A 139 6.76 -16.74 -12.40
N LYS A 140 7.44 -17.86 -12.66
CA LYS A 140 8.87 -18.02 -12.33
C LYS A 140 9.73 -16.91 -12.94
N ARG A 141 9.60 -16.67 -14.25
CA ARG A 141 10.38 -15.64 -14.95
C ARG A 141 10.09 -14.23 -14.43
N ARG A 142 8.83 -13.94 -14.11
CA ARG A 142 8.44 -12.66 -13.49
C ARG A 142 9.15 -12.48 -12.16
N ALA A 143 9.10 -13.48 -11.28
CA ALA A 143 9.74 -13.42 -9.96
C ALA A 143 11.27 -13.24 -10.07
N GLU A 144 11.94 -14.05 -10.90
CA GLU A 144 13.37 -13.95 -11.14
C GLU A 144 13.77 -12.57 -11.68
N ALA A 145 12.98 -12.01 -12.61
CA ALA A 145 13.23 -10.70 -13.18
C ALA A 145 13.00 -9.55 -12.18
N VAL A 146 11.94 -9.62 -11.36
CA VAL A 146 11.68 -8.65 -10.28
C VAL A 146 12.82 -8.66 -9.27
N ILE A 147 13.19 -9.84 -8.75
CA ILE A 147 14.30 -9.99 -7.79
C ILE A 147 15.60 -9.45 -8.39
N ALA A 148 15.87 -9.74 -9.67
CA ALA A 148 17.06 -9.23 -10.35
C ALA A 148 17.09 -7.69 -10.42
N LYS A 149 15.94 -7.03 -10.57
CA LYS A 149 15.84 -5.56 -10.56
C LYS A 149 16.04 -4.96 -9.16
N LEU A 150 15.61 -5.67 -8.13
CA LEU A 150 15.70 -5.21 -6.74
C LEU A 150 17.04 -5.53 -6.07
N LYS A 151 17.85 -6.41 -6.66
CA LYS A 151 19.08 -6.96 -6.08
C LYS A 151 20.05 -5.90 -5.54
N VAL A 152 20.23 -4.78 -6.23
CA VAL A 152 21.15 -3.71 -5.80
C VAL A 152 20.64 -3.05 -4.53
N LEU A 153 19.38 -2.64 -4.51
CA LEU A 153 18.73 -2.07 -3.34
C LEU A 153 18.70 -3.06 -2.17
N MET A 154 18.35 -4.32 -2.44
CA MET A 154 18.34 -5.39 -1.43
C MET A 154 19.71 -5.52 -0.77
N ALA A 155 20.80 -5.54 -1.55
CA ALA A 155 22.15 -5.66 -1.00
C ALA A 155 22.54 -4.45 -0.15
N ALA A 156 22.17 -3.23 -0.56
CA ALA A 156 22.43 -2.02 0.22
C ALA A 156 21.65 -1.99 1.53
N VAL A 157 20.38 -2.41 1.51
CA VAL A 157 19.54 -2.48 2.72
C VAL A 157 20.01 -3.61 3.64
N ASP A 158 20.32 -4.79 3.11
CA ASP A 158 20.84 -5.92 3.91
C ASP A 158 22.17 -5.52 4.61
N ASP A 159 23.07 -4.84 3.90
CA ASP A 159 24.32 -4.31 4.47
C ASP A 159 24.07 -3.28 5.58
N ALA A 160 23.13 -2.35 5.37
CA ALA A 160 22.76 -1.36 6.37
C ALA A 160 22.14 -2.02 7.62
N ILE A 161 21.25 -3.00 7.45
CA ILE A 161 20.63 -3.73 8.57
C ILE A 161 21.70 -4.43 9.43
N GLU A 162 22.71 -5.02 8.80
CA GLU A 162 23.78 -5.76 9.50
C GLU A 162 24.76 -4.84 10.23
N HIS A 163 25.13 -3.71 9.64
CA HIS A 163 26.23 -2.88 10.13
C HIS A 163 25.80 -1.58 10.85
N ASP A 164 24.73 -0.92 10.39
CA ASP A 164 24.17 0.28 11.02
C ASP A 164 22.71 0.49 10.61
N GLN A 165 21.78 0.05 11.46
CA GLN A 165 20.34 0.17 11.18
C GLN A 165 19.88 1.61 10.92
N LYS A 166 20.60 2.63 11.41
CA LYS A 166 20.29 4.03 11.12
C LYS A 166 20.56 4.42 9.67
N ALA A 167 21.40 3.65 8.97
CA ALA A 167 21.72 3.86 7.56
C ALA A 167 20.69 3.25 6.61
N VAL A 168 19.70 2.47 7.10
CA VAL A 168 18.71 1.81 6.24
C VAL A 168 17.88 2.81 5.45
N HIS A 169 17.39 3.88 6.09
CA HIS A 169 16.65 4.93 5.39
C HIS A 169 17.50 5.58 4.28
N LYS A 170 18.79 5.84 4.58
CA LYS A 170 19.74 6.36 3.59
C LYS A 170 19.98 5.38 2.44
N ALA A 171 20.02 4.07 2.69
CA ALA A 171 20.17 3.07 1.64
C ALA A 171 19.01 3.11 0.64
N TYR A 172 17.78 3.35 1.11
CA TYR A 172 16.63 3.57 0.24
C TYR A 172 16.75 4.85 -0.60
N GLN A 173 17.24 5.94 0.00
CA GLN A 173 17.48 7.22 -0.71
C GLN A 173 18.57 7.11 -1.78
N ASP A 174 19.68 6.42 -1.47
CA ASP A 174 20.83 6.28 -2.37
C ASP A 174 20.55 5.26 -3.50
N HIS A 175 19.60 4.34 -3.30
CA HIS A 175 19.24 3.27 -4.23
C HIS A 175 17.73 3.20 -4.51
N PRO A 176 17.10 4.26 -5.05
CA PRO A 176 15.67 4.29 -5.28
C PRO A 176 15.23 3.20 -6.26
N LEU A 177 13.97 2.76 -6.12
CA LEU A 177 13.39 1.75 -7.02
C LEU A 177 13.37 2.25 -8.47
N ASP A 178 13.80 1.38 -9.38
CA ASP A 178 13.58 1.56 -10.82
C ASP A 178 12.15 1.13 -11.16
N ILE A 179 11.20 1.99 -10.81
CA ILE A 179 9.75 1.78 -11.01
C ILE A 179 9.44 1.49 -12.48
N ASP A 180 10.07 2.20 -13.43
CA ASP A 180 9.87 1.97 -14.86
C ASP A 180 10.34 0.58 -15.28
N ALA A 181 11.48 0.10 -14.78
CA ALA A 181 11.92 -1.27 -15.04
C ALA A 181 10.99 -2.31 -14.41
N LEU A 182 10.47 -2.08 -13.20
CA LEU A 182 9.51 -2.97 -12.56
C LEU A 182 8.20 -3.05 -13.38
N LYS A 183 7.69 -1.92 -13.86
CA LYS A 183 6.55 -1.88 -14.79
C LYS A 183 6.83 -2.69 -16.05
N GLN A 184 7.98 -2.47 -16.69
CA GLN A 184 8.37 -3.22 -17.90
C GLN A 184 8.45 -4.73 -17.65
N VAL A 185 9.00 -5.16 -16.51
CA VAL A 185 9.09 -6.58 -16.14
C VAL A 185 7.70 -7.20 -16.02
N THR A 186 6.78 -6.55 -15.30
CA THR A 186 5.42 -7.09 -15.10
C THR A 186 4.58 -7.13 -16.37
N VAL A 187 4.82 -6.21 -17.31
CA VAL A 187 4.22 -6.23 -18.64
C VAL A 187 4.81 -7.35 -19.51
N ALA A 188 6.14 -7.53 -19.48
CA ALA A 188 6.82 -8.56 -20.27
C ALA A 188 6.47 -9.99 -19.82
N TYR A 189 6.31 -10.20 -18.51
CA TYR A 189 5.97 -11.49 -17.91
C TYR A 189 4.59 -11.43 -17.26
N LYS A 190 3.54 -11.49 -18.09
CA LYS A 190 2.14 -11.32 -17.67
C LYS A 190 1.59 -12.51 -16.86
N ALA A 191 1.96 -12.58 -15.58
CA ALA A 191 1.38 -13.48 -14.58
C ALA A 191 0.43 -12.68 -13.66
N GLY A 192 -0.83 -12.52 -14.07
CA GLY A 192 -1.82 -11.70 -13.35
C GLY A 192 -1.85 -10.24 -13.82
N ALA A 193 -2.17 -9.33 -12.90
CA ALA A 193 -2.14 -7.89 -13.16
C ALA A 193 -0.69 -7.37 -13.30
N ASP A 194 -0.50 -6.34 -14.12
CA ASP A 194 0.76 -5.60 -14.19
C ASP A 194 0.91 -4.63 -13.00
N PHE A 195 2.10 -4.07 -12.82
CA PHE A 195 2.44 -3.22 -11.68
C PHE A 195 1.48 -2.03 -11.49
N ASP A 196 1.17 -1.30 -12.57
CA ASP A 196 0.25 -0.15 -12.51
C ASP A 196 -1.17 -0.59 -12.14
N THR A 197 -1.61 -1.74 -12.68
CA THR A 197 -2.92 -2.30 -12.34
C THR A 197 -2.96 -2.77 -10.89
N LEU A 198 -1.89 -3.38 -10.37
CA LEU A 198 -1.82 -3.77 -8.97
C LEU A 198 -1.91 -2.54 -8.07
N ALA A 199 -1.10 -1.51 -8.29
CA ALA A 199 -1.16 -0.25 -7.54
C ALA A 199 -2.55 0.40 -7.59
N LEU A 200 -3.26 0.32 -8.72
CA LEU A 200 -4.61 0.88 -8.86
C LEU A 200 -5.68 0.07 -8.12
N HIS A 201 -5.53 -1.24 -8.00
CA HIS A 201 -6.52 -2.16 -7.44
C HIS A 201 -6.10 -2.73 -6.07
N ASN A 202 -5.04 -2.20 -5.45
CA ASN A 202 -4.39 -2.66 -4.21
C ASN A 202 -5.21 -2.51 -2.91
N ILE A 203 -6.54 -2.54 -2.95
CA ILE A 203 -7.35 -2.39 -1.73
C ILE A 203 -7.05 -3.49 -0.69
N ASP A 204 -6.55 -4.65 -1.15
CA ASP A 204 -6.14 -5.75 -0.28
C ASP A 204 -4.97 -5.43 0.65
N HIS A 205 -4.30 -4.29 0.49
CA HIS A 205 -3.20 -3.85 1.38
C HIS A 205 -3.68 -2.92 2.50
N PHE A 206 -4.96 -2.55 2.54
CA PHE A 206 -5.43 -1.48 3.42
C PHE A 206 -6.46 -1.95 4.44
N GLY A 207 -6.35 -1.43 5.66
CA GLY A 207 -7.36 -1.49 6.71
C GLY A 207 -7.99 -2.86 6.90
N SER A 208 -9.32 -2.90 6.83
CA SER A 208 -10.09 -4.14 7.01
C SER A 208 -9.88 -5.14 5.88
N GLU A 209 -9.59 -4.67 4.69
CA GLU A 209 -9.44 -5.44 3.47
C GLU A 209 -8.15 -6.27 3.53
N ALA A 210 -7.05 -5.71 4.03
CA ALA A 210 -5.83 -6.45 4.36
C ALA A 210 -6.07 -7.58 5.35
N ARG A 211 -6.90 -7.35 6.38
CA ARG A 211 -7.25 -8.40 7.35
C ARG A 211 -8.05 -9.53 6.71
N LEU A 212 -8.99 -9.20 5.83
CA LEU A 212 -9.77 -10.20 5.10
C LEU A 212 -8.88 -11.04 4.17
N THR A 213 -7.88 -10.41 3.54
CA THR A 213 -6.93 -11.07 2.65
C THR A 213 -5.98 -11.98 3.42
N TYR A 214 -5.36 -11.49 4.50
CA TYR A 214 -4.57 -12.32 5.41
C TYR A 214 -5.39 -13.50 5.93
N ASN A 215 -6.62 -13.25 6.41
CA ASN A 215 -7.45 -14.31 6.96
C ASN A 215 -7.72 -15.43 5.96
N ALA A 216 -7.99 -15.08 4.71
CA ALA A 216 -8.22 -16.05 3.65
C ALA A 216 -6.96 -16.87 3.38
N GLY A 217 -5.81 -16.21 3.23
CA GLY A 217 -4.53 -16.89 2.99
C GLY A 217 -4.09 -17.78 4.14
N HIS A 218 -4.15 -17.25 5.36
CA HIS A 218 -3.80 -17.98 6.58
C HIS A 218 -4.73 -19.19 6.79
N ALA A 219 -6.05 -19.01 6.68
CA ALA A 219 -7.00 -20.13 6.76
C ALA A 219 -6.71 -21.24 5.74
N LEU A 220 -6.39 -20.85 4.50
CA LEU A 220 -5.98 -21.79 3.46
C LEU A 220 -4.67 -22.51 3.82
N ALA A 221 -3.67 -21.79 4.36
CA ALA A 221 -2.42 -22.39 4.83
C ALA A 221 -2.66 -23.40 5.95
N LEU A 222 -3.53 -23.09 6.93
CA LEU A 222 -3.90 -24.01 8.00
C LEU A 222 -4.56 -25.29 7.45
N GLU A 223 -5.45 -25.16 6.47
CA GLU A 223 -6.11 -26.29 5.81
C GLU A 223 -5.11 -27.20 5.08
N VAL A 224 -4.17 -26.61 4.34
CA VAL A 224 -3.10 -27.35 3.64
C VAL A 224 -2.14 -28.02 4.63
N ALA A 225 -1.79 -27.34 5.72
CA ALA A 225 -0.98 -27.88 6.80
C ALA A 225 -1.65 -29.10 7.45
N ALA A 226 -2.93 -28.95 7.82
CA ALA A 226 -3.72 -30.02 8.43
C ALA A 226 -3.85 -31.26 7.53
N GLN A 227 -3.76 -31.10 6.20
CA GLN A 227 -3.79 -32.20 5.24
C GLN A 227 -2.48 -33.00 5.13
N GLY A 228 -1.33 -32.44 5.52
CA GLY A 228 -0.05 -33.14 5.32
C GLY A 228 1.08 -32.33 4.74
N ASP A 229 0.79 -31.16 4.18
CA ASP A 229 1.74 -30.47 3.31
C ASP A 229 2.27 -29.19 3.96
N LEU A 230 3.26 -29.37 4.84
CA LEU A 230 3.83 -28.26 5.61
C LEU A 230 4.58 -27.24 4.73
N GLN A 231 5.31 -27.71 3.72
CA GLN A 231 6.08 -26.81 2.85
C GLN A 231 5.15 -25.91 2.05
N LYS A 232 4.13 -26.49 1.39
CA LYS A 232 3.13 -25.69 0.67
C LYS A 232 2.37 -24.77 1.61
N ALA A 233 2.01 -25.24 2.81
CA ALA A 233 1.34 -24.41 3.79
C ALA A 233 2.17 -23.19 4.20
N TYR A 234 3.47 -23.36 4.46
CA TYR A 234 4.35 -22.21 4.74
C TYR A 234 4.49 -21.27 3.56
N SER A 235 4.59 -21.77 2.32
CA SER A 235 4.64 -20.89 1.15
C SER A 235 3.34 -20.09 0.95
N ILE A 236 2.17 -20.69 1.21
CA ILE A 236 0.88 -19.99 1.19
C ILE A 236 0.82 -18.96 2.33
N ASN A 237 1.29 -19.33 3.53
CA ASN A 237 1.29 -18.45 4.69
C ASN A 237 2.22 -17.25 4.50
N ALA A 238 3.38 -17.43 3.88
CA ALA A 238 4.27 -16.34 3.51
C ALA A 238 3.56 -15.32 2.60
N PHE A 239 2.86 -15.83 1.59
CA PHE A 239 2.06 -14.96 0.72
C PHE A 239 0.98 -14.19 1.51
N ALA A 240 0.43 -14.79 2.58
CA ALA A 240 -0.59 -14.17 3.43
C ALA A 240 -0.01 -13.15 4.41
N ASP A 241 1.16 -13.44 4.99
CA ASP A 241 1.82 -12.61 6.00
C ASP A 241 2.25 -11.25 5.46
N HIS A 242 2.38 -11.09 4.14
CA HIS A 242 2.47 -9.78 3.48
C HIS A 242 1.35 -8.83 3.96
N PHE A 243 0.09 -9.25 3.86
CA PHE A 243 -1.07 -8.43 4.25
C PHE A 243 -1.20 -8.28 5.78
N LEU A 244 -0.61 -9.21 6.55
CA LEU A 244 -0.45 -9.01 7.99
C LEU A 244 0.56 -7.90 8.29
N GLN A 245 1.67 -7.85 7.55
CA GLN A 245 2.73 -6.85 7.72
C GLN A 245 2.22 -5.45 7.37
N ASP A 246 1.38 -5.31 6.35
CA ASP A 246 0.73 -4.04 6.01
C ASP A 246 -0.07 -3.47 7.19
N SER A 247 -0.64 -4.33 8.05
CA SER A 247 -1.34 -3.87 9.26
C SER A 247 -0.43 -3.20 10.30
N PHE A 248 0.89 -3.20 10.10
CA PHE A 248 1.90 -2.54 10.92
C PHE A 248 2.57 -1.33 10.23
N ALA A 249 2.19 -0.96 9.01
CA ALA A 249 2.58 0.31 8.40
C ALA A 249 1.45 1.34 8.50
N ALA A 250 1.77 2.51 9.04
CA ALA A 250 0.78 3.56 9.32
C ALA A 250 -0.09 3.94 8.11
N GLY A 251 0.52 4.08 6.94
CA GLY A 251 -0.17 4.44 5.69
C GLY A 251 -1.20 3.42 5.20
N HIS A 252 -1.12 2.18 5.68
CA HIS A 252 -2.03 1.11 5.32
C HIS A 252 -3.21 0.97 6.28
N VAL A 253 -3.19 1.62 7.46
CA VAL A 253 -4.13 1.32 8.54
C VAL A 253 -5.50 1.98 8.38
N ARG A 254 -5.53 3.30 8.18
CA ARG A 254 -6.77 4.10 8.24
C ARG A 254 -7.09 4.87 6.96
N VAL A 255 -6.27 4.73 5.91
CA VAL A 255 -6.56 5.29 4.59
C VAL A 255 -7.85 4.66 4.05
N PRO A 256 -8.86 5.44 3.63
CA PRO A 256 -10.15 4.91 3.18
C PRO A 256 -10.07 4.37 1.74
N ARG A 257 -9.10 3.48 1.47
CA ARG A 257 -8.74 3.00 0.14
C ARG A 257 -9.90 2.33 -0.57
N ASN A 258 -10.72 1.56 0.15
CA ASN A 258 -11.89 0.90 -0.41
C ASN A 258 -12.96 1.89 -0.88
N ALA A 259 -13.20 2.97 -0.13
CA ALA A 259 -14.12 4.03 -0.54
C ALA A 259 -13.56 4.80 -1.75
N LEU A 260 -12.27 5.12 -1.74
CA LEU A 260 -11.57 5.76 -2.86
C LEU A 260 -11.62 4.90 -4.14
N TYR A 261 -11.46 3.59 -3.99
CA TYR A 261 -11.58 2.62 -5.08
C TYR A 261 -13.01 2.51 -5.61
N SER A 262 -14.00 2.59 -4.71
CA SER A 262 -15.42 2.48 -5.03
C SER A 262 -16.06 3.80 -5.47
N LEU A 263 -15.25 4.85 -5.69
CA LEU A 263 -15.74 6.11 -6.20
C LEU A 263 -16.38 5.88 -7.57
N ASP A 264 -17.71 5.81 -7.56
CA ASP A 264 -18.58 5.84 -8.74
C ASP A 264 -18.60 7.27 -9.30
N VAL A 265 -17.42 7.79 -9.65
CA VAL A 265 -17.37 9.05 -10.39
C VAL A 265 -17.95 8.74 -11.76
N LYS A 266 -19.21 9.13 -11.97
CA LYS A 266 -19.92 9.07 -13.25
C LYS A 266 -19.25 10.00 -14.26
N VAL A 267 -18.06 9.63 -14.70
CA VAL A 267 -17.25 10.36 -15.65
C VAL A 267 -16.76 9.35 -16.65
N ASP A 268 -16.97 9.68 -17.92
CA ASP A 268 -16.33 8.99 -19.03
C ASP A 268 -14.80 9.18 -18.87
N PHE A 269 -14.11 8.15 -18.36
CA PHE A 269 -12.66 8.14 -18.08
C PHE A 269 -11.80 8.15 -19.35
N SER A 270 -12.29 8.72 -20.46
CA SER A 270 -11.53 8.89 -21.71
C SER A 270 -10.34 9.85 -21.58
N ILE A 271 -10.16 10.50 -20.42
CA ILE A 271 -9.05 11.41 -20.13
C ILE A 271 -8.12 10.78 -19.09
N SER A 272 -6.95 10.28 -19.54
CA SER A 272 -5.94 9.62 -18.70
C SER A 272 -5.51 10.42 -17.46
N PHE A 273 -5.59 11.75 -17.50
CA PHE A 273 -5.35 12.64 -16.37
C PHE A 273 -6.26 12.37 -15.17
N LEU A 274 -7.56 12.14 -15.41
CA LEU A 274 -8.55 11.97 -14.35
C LEU A 274 -8.41 10.61 -13.67
N LYS A 275 -7.95 9.60 -14.42
CA LYS A 275 -7.61 8.29 -13.87
C LYS A 275 -6.40 8.38 -12.94
N ALA A 276 -5.39 9.19 -13.30
CA ALA A 276 -4.22 9.46 -12.45
C ALA A 276 -4.58 10.24 -11.17
N ILE A 277 -5.60 11.11 -11.21
CA ILE A 277 -6.11 11.79 -10.01
C ILE A 277 -6.73 10.78 -9.05
N ALA A 278 -7.71 10.00 -9.52
CA ALA A 278 -8.41 9.02 -8.69
C ALA A 278 -7.46 7.94 -8.14
N SER A 279 -6.41 7.58 -8.89
CA SER A 279 -5.45 6.58 -8.48
C SER A 279 -4.47 7.04 -7.40
N ASN A 280 -4.34 8.34 -7.11
CA ASN A 280 -3.26 8.86 -6.25
C ASN A 280 -3.76 9.58 -4.98
N LEU A 281 -5.07 9.76 -4.81
CA LEU A 281 -5.67 10.40 -3.61
C LEU A 281 -5.27 9.71 -2.30
N TRP A 282 -5.18 8.39 -2.32
CA TRP A 282 -4.83 7.59 -1.15
C TRP A 282 -3.37 7.83 -0.72
N GLN A 283 -2.50 8.13 -1.68
CA GLN A 283 -1.06 8.24 -1.46
C GLN A 283 -0.71 9.40 -0.51
N VAL A 284 -1.39 10.54 -0.65
CA VAL A 284 -1.16 11.71 0.22
C VAL A 284 -1.38 11.37 1.69
N MET A 285 -2.49 10.69 2.01
CA MET A 285 -2.77 10.30 3.39
C MET A 285 -1.90 9.13 3.84
N HIS A 286 -1.61 8.20 2.93
CA HIS A 286 -0.69 7.10 3.18
C HIS A 286 0.67 7.62 3.66
N ASP A 287 1.23 8.60 2.94
CA ASP A 287 2.56 9.15 3.20
C ASP A 287 2.56 10.06 4.41
N GLU A 288 1.49 10.84 4.62
CA GLU A 288 1.33 11.63 5.84
C GLU A 288 1.31 10.73 7.09
N ASP A 289 0.47 9.70 7.08
CA ASP A 289 0.38 8.75 8.19
C ASP A 289 1.70 8.00 8.35
N GLY A 290 2.36 7.64 7.25
CA GLY A 290 3.66 6.99 7.23
C GLY A 290 4.77 7.82 7.88
N ASN A 291 4.83 9.10 7.55
CA ASN A 291 5.86 10.02 8.03
C ASN A 291 5.61 10.45 9.49
N LEU A 292 4.39 10.90 9.78
CA LEU A 292 4.03 11.38 11.12
C LEU A 292 3.90 10.23 12.13
N GLY A 293 3.57 9.04 11.65
CA GLY A 293 3.27 7.84 12.41
C GLY A 293 1.93 7.91 13.15
N LEU A 294 1.43 6.74 13.55
CA LEU A 294 0.15 6.57 14.25
C LEU A 294 0.35 5.84 15.58
N HIS A 295 -0.15 6.42 16.65
CA HIS A 295 -0.36 5.75 17.93
C HIS A 295 -1.44 4.69 17.77
N VAL A 296 -1.12 3.47 18.18
CA VAL A 296 -1.97 2.29 18.07
C VAL A 296 -1.98 1.51 19.38
N GLN A 297 -2.95 0.62 19.49
CA GLN A 297 -3.08 -0.33 20.58
C GLN A 297 -3.50 -1.69 20.02
N ASN A 298 -3.04 -2.78 20.66
CA ASN A 298 -3.48 -4.15 20.35
C ASN A 298 -4.37 -4.75 21.45
N LEU A 299 -4.92 -5.95 21.18
CA LEU A 299 -5.76 -6.67 22.14
C LEU A 299 -4.96 -7.25 23.33
N ALA A 300 -3.63 -7.32 23.23
CA ALA A 300 -2.76 -7.64 24.36
C ALA A 300 -2.55 -6.43 25.32
N GLY A 301 -3.04 -5.25 24.95
CA GLY A 301 -2.96 -4.04 25.77
C GLY A 301 -1.70 -3.21 25.57
N GLU A 302 -0.80 -3.62 24.66
CA GLU A 302 0.37 -2.83 24.29
C GLU A 302 -0.07 -1.60 23.49
N LYS A 303 0.61 -0.48 23.74
CA LYS A 303 0.43 0.78 23.02
C LYS A 303 1.78 1.22 22.48
N TRP A 304 1.85 1.56 21.20
CA TRP A 304 3.07 2.00 20.56
C TRP A 304 2.73 2.89 19.36
N LYS A 305 3.76 3.41 18.71
CA LYS A 305 3.63 4.19 17.48
C LYS A 305 4.15 3.38 16.31
N ILE A 306 3.37 3.34 15.23
CA ILE A 306 3.76 2.76 13.94
C ILE A 306 4.10 3.87 12.96
N TYR A 307 5.03 3.59 12.06
CA TYR A 307 5.42 4.48 10.96
C TYR A 307 5.17 3.78 9.63
N GLY A 308 5.43 4.49 8.54
CA GLY A 308 5.25 3.95 7.19
C GLY A 308 6.42 3.10 6.72
N ASP A 309 6.33 2.75 5.46
CA ASP A 309 7.32 2.01 4.70
C ASP A 309 8.69 2.69 4.75
N THR A 310 9.77 1.92 4.62
CA THR A 310 11.20 2.33 4.76
C THR A 310 11.64 2.73 6.17
N ARG A 311 10.71 2.80 7.12
CA ARG A 311 10.98 3.23 8.50
C ARG A 311 10.99 2.09 9.49
N LEU A 312 10.93 0.83 9.05
CA LEU A 312 10.88 -0.34 9.95
C LEU A 312 12.06 -0.37 10.93
N PHE A 313 13.24 0.03 10.45
CA PHE A 313 14.50 0.01 11.21
C PHE A 313 14.83 1.32 11.92
N ASP A 314 13.98 2.33 11.79
CA ASP A 314 14.19 3.57 12.51
C ASP A 314 14.16 3.30 14.01
N PRO A 315 15.07 3.89 14.81
CA PRO A 315 15.11 3.67 16.25
C PRO A 315 13.76 3.93 16.93
N VAL A 316 13.00 4.91 16.44
CA VAL A 316 11.66 5.27 16.93
C VAL A 316 10.59 4.22 16.63
N ASN A 317 10.81 3.34 15.66
CA ASN A 317 9.88 2.30 15.21
C ASN A 317 10.23 0.90 15.78
N SER A 318 11.23 0.80 16.66
CA SER A 318 11.74 -0.48 17.20
C SER A 318 10.68 -1.33 17.91
N ASN A 319 9.71 -0.71 18.59
CA ASN A 319 8.56 -1.42 19.17
C ASN A 319 7.68 -2.05 18.09
N ASN A 320 7.45 -1.34 16.98
CA ASN A 320 6.66 -1.86 15.88
C ASN A 320 7.35 -3.06 15.21
N LEU A 321 8.66 -2.94 14.93
CA LEU A 321 9.47 -4.04 14.41
C LEU A 321 9.35 -5.29 15.30
N ARG A 322 9.51 -5.14 16.62
CA ARG A 322 9.35 -6.25 17.57
C ARG A 322 7.95 -6.87 17.49
N ILE A 323 6.89 -6.07 17.61
CA ILE A 323 5.51 -6.57 17.69
C ILE A 323 5.07 -7.21 16.36
N CYS A 324 5.42 -6.59 15.23
CA CYS A 324 5.19 -7.16 13.91
C CYS A 324 5.89 -8.52 13.75
N THR A 325 7.17 -8.61 14.13
CA THR A 325 7.93 -9.86 14.12
C THR A 325 7.26 -10.94 14.97
N GLU A 326 6.76 -10.59 16.17
CA GLU A 326 6.03 -11.54 17.02
C GLU A 326 4.69 -11.98 16.40
N ALA A 327 3.97 -11.10 15.71
CA ALA A 327 2.73 -11.46 15.01
C ALA A 327 2.97 -12.50 13.90
N ILE A 328 4.04 -12.33 13.11
CA ILE A 328 4.44 -13.27 12.07
C ILE A 328 4.86 -14.61 12.68
N LYS A 329 5.63 -14.60 13.78
CA LYS A 329 5.99 -15.83 14.51
C LYS A 329 4.75 -16.59 14.99
N VAL A 330 3.74 -15.89 15.49
CA VAL A 330 2.46 -16.51 15.90
C VAL A 330 1.76 -17.13 14.69
N SER A 331 1.65 -16.40 13.56
CA SER A 331 1.08 -16.91 12.30
C SER A 331 1.77 -18.23 11.87
N VAL A 332 3.09 -18.25 11.80
CA VAL A 332 3.85 -19.46 11.43
C VAL A 332 3.68 -20.60 12.43
N GLN A 333 3.61 -20.30 13.72
CA GLN A 333 3.39 -21.31 14.75
C GLN A 333 1.99 -21.95 14.63
N GLU A 334 0.97 -21.18 14.24
CA GLU A 334 -0.38 -21.70 14.00
C GLU A 334 -0.41 -22.67 12.83
N VAL A 335 0.32 -22.38 11.74
CA VAL A 335 0.50 -23.30 10.60
C VAL A 335 1.18 -24.59 11.05
N TYR A 336 2.26 -24.49 11.83
CA TYR A 336 2.94 -25.69 12.35
C TYR A 336 2.02 -26.53 13.26
N ASN A 337 1.28 -25.86 14.15
CA ASN A 337 0.34 -26.53 15.03
C ASN A 337 -0.75 -27.24 14.24
N ALA A 338 -1.28 -26.61 13.19
CA ALA A 338 -2.27 -27.25 12.31
C ALA A 338 -1.72 -28.49 11.62
N TYR A 339 -0.46 -28.45 11.16
CA TYR A 339 0.24 -29.60 10.60
C TYR A 339 0.40 -30.74 11.62
N LYS A 340 0.91 -30.42 12.82
CA LYS A 340 1.17 -31.40 13.87
C LYS A 340 -0.10 -32.05 14.42
N LEU A 341 -1.14 -31.25 14.60
CA LEU A 341 -2.41 -31.68 15.21
C LEU A 341 -3.42 -32.20 14.19
N ARG A 342 -3.18 -31.97 12.88
CA ARG A 342 -4.12 -32.27 11.79
C ARG A 342 -5.48 -31.59 12.01
N LYS A 343 -5.46 -30.36 12.53
CA LYS A 343 -6.65 -29.59 12.91
C LYS A 343 -6.46 -28.12 12.56
N VAL A 344 -7.53 -27.48 12.11
CA VAL A 344 -7.57 -26.03 11.87
C VAL A 344 -8.22 -25.32 13.04
N ILE A 345 -7.89 -24.04 13.22
CA ILE A 345 -8.56 -23.11 14.13
C ILE A 345 -9.44 -22.15 13.33
N ASP A 346 -10.45 -21.57 13.97
CA ASP A 346 -11.34 -20.59 13.32
C ASP A 346 -10.66 -19.21 13.18
N GLU A 347 -11.08 -18.39 12.21
CA GLU A 347 -10.54 -17.04 11.96
C GLU A 347 -10.55 -16.15 13.22
N SER A 348 -11.55 -16.33 14.10
CA SER A 348 -11.67 -15.57 15.36
C SER A 348 -10.59 -15.92 16.40
N GLN A 349 -9.83 -17.00 16.16
CA GLN A 349 -8.79 -17.50 17.05
C GLN A 349 -7.38 -17.16 16.56
N PHE A 350 -7.22 -16.58 15.37
CA PHE A 350 -5.90 -16.22 14.81
C PHE A 350 -5.16 -15.28 15.77
N GLY A 351 -4.05 -15.78 16.30
CA GLY A 351 -3.31 -15.14 17.37
C GLY A 351 -2.60 -13.87 16.93
N ALA A 352 -2.24 -13.75 15.65
CA ALA A 352 -1.63 -12.55 15.07
C ALA A 352 -2.48 -11.30 15.32
N TRP A 353 -3.81 -11.42 15.29
CA TRP A 353 -4.73 -10.30 15.57
C TRP A 353 -4.80 -9.86 17.02
N ARG A 354 -4.23 -10.65 17.95
CA ARG A 354 -4.04 -10.19 19.32
C ARG A 354 -2.91 -9.17 19.44
N LEU A 355 -1.96 -9.22 18.51
CA LEU A 355 -0.74 -8.41 18.49
C LEU A 355 -0.85 -7.22 17.53
N ALA A 356 -1.59 -7.36 16.43
CA ALA A 356 -1.80 -6.28 15.48
C ALA A 356 -2.60 -5.09 16.06
N PRO A 357 -2.47 -3.89 15.48
CA PRO A 357 -3.28 -2.72 15.83
C PRO A 357 -4.79 -3.00 15.80
N ILE A 358 -5.58 -2.31 16.63
CA ILE A 358 -7.05 -2.31 16.55
C ILE A 358 -7.46 -1.12 15.68
N LEU A 359 -7.95 -1.38 14.46
CA LEU A 359 -8.23 -0.34 13.46
C LEU A 359 -9.20 0.73 13.97
N GLU A 360 -10.23 0.31 14.71
CA GLU A 360 -11.31 1.17 15.20
C GLU A 360 -10.82 2.22 16.20
N LEU A 361 -9.70 1.96 16.87
CA LEU A 361 -9.12 2.87 17.85
C LEU A 361 -8.16 3.89 17.23
N VAL A 362 -7.69 3.68 16.01
CA VAL A 362 -6.62 4.50 15.42
C VAL A 362 -7.11 5.89 15.04
N SER A 363 -8.24 5.98 14.35
CA SER A 363 -8.79 7.27 13.88
C SER A 363 -9.36 8.15 15.01
N SER A 364 -9.62 7.57 16.19
CA SER A 364 -10.15 8.26 17.36
C SER A 364 -9.12 8.46 18.47
N HIS A 365 -7.88 8.00 18.28
CA HIS A 365 -6.84 8.12 19.28
C HIS A 365 -6.47 9.60 19.52
N PRO A 366 -6.45 10.09 20.77
CA PRO A 366 -6.27 11.51 21.07
C PRO A 366 -4.88 12.05 20.71
N GLU A 367 -3.86 11.18 20.62
CA GLU A 367 -2.49 11.55 20.24
C GLU A 367 -2.25 11.49 18.72
N ASN A 368 -3.21 10.97 17.94
CA ASN A 368 -3.06 10.93 16.49
C ASN A 368 -3.54 12.24 15.86
N HIS A 369 -2.86 12.66 14.79
CA HIS A 369 -3.38 13.71 13.93
C HIS A 369 -4.70 13.27 13.29
N LEU A 370 -5.56 14.24 12.99
CA LEU A 370 -6.83 13.98 12.32
C LEU A 370 -6.58 13.36 10.95
N PRO A 371 -7.34 12.31 10.57
CA PRO A 371 -7.16 11.65 9.28
C PRO A 371 -7.40 12.65 8.15
N LEU A 372 -6.46 12.74 7.21
CA LEU A 372 -6.56 13.65 6.07
C LEU A 372 -7.81 13.39 5.24
N LEU A 373 -8.10 12.11 5.00
CA LEU A 373 -9.30 11.62 4.32
C LEU A 373 -10.04 10.63 5.23
N PHE A 374 -11.37 10.72 5.29
CA PHE A 374 -12.17 9.79 6.06
C PHE A 374 -13.59 9.65 5.50
N VAL A 375 -14.25 8.54 5.85
CA VAL A 375 -15.61 8.23 5.41
C VAL A 375 -16.59 8.46 6.54
N LYS A 376 -17.69 9.19 6.28
CA LYS A 376 -18.78 9.37 7.26
C LYS A 376 -19.87 8.32 7.06
N SER A 377 -20.86 8.33 7.94
CA SER A 377 -22.00 7.40 7.93
C SER A 377 -22.85 7.45 6.66
N ASP A 378 -22.74 8.51 5.85
CA ASP A 378 -23.37 8.65 4.54
C ASP A 378 -22.60 7.92 3.42
N GLY A 379 -21.47 7.30 3.74
CA GLY A 379 -20.62 6.59 2.78
C GLY A 379 -19.76 7.51 1.91
N LYS A 380 -19.77 8.83 2.16
CA LYS A 380 -19.01 9.80 1.36
C LYS A 380 -17.65 10.10 1.98
N ILE A 381 -16.73 10.58 1.14
CA ILE A 381 -15.36 10.92 1.52
C ILE A 381 -15.28 12.40 1.90
N TYR A 382 -14.61 12.67 3.02
CA TYR A 382 -14.38 14.00 3.55
C TYR A 382 -12.88 14.25 3.72
N LYS A 383 -12.46 15.49 3.44
CA LYS A 383 -11.14 16.01 3.81
C LYS A 383 -11.20 16.65 5.20
N ARG A 384 -10.16 16.49 6.02
CA ARG A 384 -10.03 17.23 7.30
C ARG A 384 -10.10 18.76 7.11
N ASN A 385 -10.68 19.46 8.08
CA ASN A 385 -10.76 20.93 8.12
C ASN A 385 -10.23 21.55 9.43
N GLY A 386 -9.52 20.77 10.25
CA GLY A 386 -8.98 21.20 11.55
C GLY A 386 -9.85 20.87 12.76
N ASN A 387 -11.13 20.56 12.56
CA ASN A 387 -12.05 20.18 13.64
C ASN A 387 -12.30 18.66 13.64
N PRO A 388 -12.14 17.94 14.78
CA PRO A 388 -12.36 16.50 14.85
C PRO A 388 -13.78 16.08 14.42
N GLY A 389 -13.89 15.13 13.49
CA GLY A 389 -15.18 14.62 12.99
C GLY A 389 -15.93 15.56 12.03
N GLU A 390 -15.51 16.82 11.96
CA GLU A 390 -15.90 17.74 10.90
C GLU A 390 -14.96 17.59 9.70
N GLY A 391 -15.45 17.98 8.52
CA GLY A 391 -14.67 17.86 7.30
C GLY A 391 -15.39 18.47 6.13
N VAL A 392 -14.62 18.74 5.07
CA VAL A 392 -15.15 19.22 3.79
C VAL A 392 -15.48 18.01 2.94
N LEU A 393 -16.73 17.91 2.51
CA LEU A 393 -17.17 16.84 1.62
C LEU A 393 -16.42 16.93 0.28
N LEU A 394 -15.90 15.80 -0.21
CA LEU A 394 -15.40 15.66 -1.58
C LEU A 394 -16.50 14.95 -2.40
N ASP A 395 -17.32 15.72 -3.11
CA ASP A 395 -18.49 15.18 -3.85
C ASP A 395 -18.29 15.25 -5.36
N THR A 396 -17.48 16.21 -5.83
CA THR A 396 -17.24 16.45 -7.25
C THR A 396 -15.82 16.13 -7.63
N MET A 397 -15.60 15.79 -8.90
CA MET A 397 -14.25 15.61 -9.47
C MET A 397 -13.33 16.79 -9.14
N TRP A 398 -13.85 18.02 -9.17
CA TRP A 398 -13.06 19.22 -8.90
C TRP A 398 -12.64 19.34 -7.43
N ASP A 399 -13.43 18.81 -6.50
CA ASP A 399 -13.02 18.73 -5.09
C ASP A 399 -11.80 17.81 -4.94
N TYR A 400 -11.79 16.67 -5.65
CA TYR A 400 -10.65 15.75 -5.66
C TYR A 400 -9.42 16.32 -6.38
N VAL A 401 -9.61 17.04 -7.49
CA VAL A 401 -8.53 17.76 -8.17
C VAL A 401 -7.94 18.83 -7.24
N GLY A 402 -8.79 19.65 -6.62
CA GLY A 402 -8.40 20.69 -5.67
C GLY A 402 -7.60 20.09 -4.51
N PHE A 403 -8.09 18.99 -3.93
CA PHE A 403 -7.37 18.25 -2.89
C PHE A 403 -5.95 17.86 -3.33
N LEU A 404 -5.78 17.25 -4.51
CA LEU A 404 -4.44 16.84 -4.95
C LEU A 404 -3.50 18.02 -5.18
N LEU A 405 -4.01 19.16 -5.64
CA LEU A 405 -3.18 20.33 -5.91
C LEU A 405 -2.71 20.99 -4.63
N GLU A 406 -3.61 21.11 -3.65
CA GLU A 406 -3.26 21.60 -2.31
C GLU A 406 -2.17 20.74 -1.66
N ASN A 407 -2.09 19.46 -2.03
CA ASN A 407 -1.17 18.50 -1.46
C ASN A 407 -0.15 17.96 -2.50
N ILE A 408 0.08 18.67 -3.60
CA ILE A 408 0.91 18.15 -4.70
C ILE A 408 2.35 17.88 -4.26
N ASN A 409 2.84 18.67 -3.30
CA ASN A 409 4.17 18.54 -2.73
C ASN A 409 4.32 17.31 -1.84
N MET A 410 3.22 16.67 -1.43
CA MET A 410 3.21 15.43 -0.65
C MET A 410 3.06 14.19 -1.53
N LEU A 411 2.90 14.37 -2.85
CA LEU A 411 2.90 13.26 -3.79
C LEU A 411 4.34 12.90 -4.16
N GLU A 412 4.58 11.62 -4.43
CA GLU A 412 5.86 11.15 -4.94
C GLU A 412 6.33 11.99 -6.14
N LYS A 413 7.60 12.37 -6.18
CA LYS A 413 8.21 13.17 -7.26
C LYS A 413 7.93 12.60 -8.66
N GLN A 414 7.89 11.27 -8.82
CA GLN A 414 7.54 10.66 -10.11
C GLN A 414 6.08 10.93 -10.50
N ILE A 415 5.17 10.91 -9.54
CA ILE A 415 3.77 11.23 -9.72
C ILE A 415 3.62 12.73 -10.00
N GLN A 416 4.32 13.60 -9.27
CA GLN A 416 4.39 15.03 -9.59
C GLN A 416 4.85 15.26 -11.04
N LEU A 417 5.90 14.57 -11.48
CA LEU A 417 6.40 14.64 -12.86
C LEU A 417 5.40 14.09 -13.89
N GLN A 418 4.67 13.03 -13.57
CA GLN A 418 3.58 12.53 -14.42
C GLN A 418 2.44 13.55 -14.52
N PHE A 419 2.03 14.14 -13.40
CA PHE A 419 1.05 15.22 -13.36
C PHE A 419 1.50 16.41 -14.24
N GLN A 420 2.75 16.85 -14.10
CA GLN A 420 3.33 17.91 -14.93
C GLN A 420 3.34 17.55 -16.43
N LYS A 421 3.73 16.32 -16.80
CA LYS A 421 3.72 15.85 -18.20
C LYS A 421 2.31 15.77 -18.79
N ILE A 422 1.35 15.25 -18.03
CA ILE A 422 -0.04 15.12 -18.49
C ILE A 422 -0.68 16.49 -18.66
N ILE A 423 -0.44 17.41 -17.73
CA ILE A 423 -0.91 18.80 -17.82
C ILE A 423 -0.27 19.49 -19.03
N GLY A 424 1.04 19.35 -19.22
CA GLY A 424 1.76 19.90 -20.38
C GLY A 424 1.29 19.37 -21.74
N ASN A 425 1.02 18.06 -21.85
CA ASN A 425 0.54 17.44 -23.09
C ASN A 425 -0.92 17.84 -23.44
N ASN A 426 -1.78 17.98 -22.44
CA ASN A 426 -3.16 18.44 -22.65
C ASN A 426 -3.24 19.94 -22.95
N LEU A 427 -2.28 20.74 -22.45
CA LEU A 427 -2.10 22.13 -22.86
C LEU A 427 -1.70 22.26 -24.32
N GLY A 428 -0.79 21.40 -24.81
CA GLY A 428 -0.39 21.37 -26.22
C GLY A 428 -1.55 21.11 -27.17
N SER A 429 -2.48 20.23 -26.79
CA SER A 429 -3.68 19.94 -27.58
C SER A 429 -4.74 21.05 -27.49
N LEU A 430 -4.94 21.67 -26.31
CA LEU A 430 -5.87 22.78 -26.13
C LEU A 430 -5.42 24.04 -26.87
N VAL A 431 -4.12 24.37 -26.81
CA VAL A 431 -3.52 25.51 -27.52
C VAL A 431 -3.44 25.23 -29.02
N GLY A 432 -3.15 23.99 -29.42
CA GLY A 432 -3.20 23.56 -30.82
C GLY A 432 -4.59 23.77 -31.46
N ASN A 433 -5.66 23.39 -30.76
CA ASN A 433 -7.05 23.57 -31.22
C ASN A 433 -7.51 25.04 -31.24
N LEU A 434 -6.97 25.88 -30.35
CA LEU A 434 -7.23 27.33 -30.38
C LEU A 434 -6.42 28.04 -31.48
N SER A 435 -5.27 27.50 -31.89
CA SER A 435 -4.44 28.04 -32.97
C SER A 435 -4.87 27.60 -34.38
N SER A 436 -5.63 26.50 -34.50
CA SER A 436 -6.03 25.91 -35.78
C SER A 436 -7.42 26.32 -36.28
N GLY A 437 -8.15 27.17 -35.55
CA GLY A 437 -9.36 27.83 -36.07
C GLY A 437 -10.51 26.89 -36.48
N GLN A 438 -10.60 25.68 -35.94
CA GLN A 438 -11.78 24.83 -36.11
C GLN A 438 -12.81 25.11 -35.01
N ILE A 439 -13.52 26.23 -35.16
CA ILE A 439 -14.85 26.40 -34.57
C ILE A 439 -15.84 25.97 -35.66
N ALA A 440 -16.40 24.77 -35.53
CA ALA A 440 -17.53 24.34 -36.34
C ALA A 440 -18.84 24.82 -35.69
N HIS A 441 -19.67 25.46 -36.52
CA HIS A 441 -21.04 25.89 -36.23
C HIS A 441 -21.98 24.75 -35.86
#